data_AF-Q755N3-F1
#
_entry.id   AF-Q755N3-F1
#
_cell.length_a   1.000
_cell.length_b   1.000
_cell.length_c   1.000
_cell.angle_alpha   90.00
_cell.angle_beta   90.00
_cell.angle_gamma   90.00
#
_symmetry.space_group_name_H-M   'P 1'
#
loop_
_entity.id
_entity.type
_entity.pdbx_description
1 polymer ?
#
loop_
_entity_poly.entity_id
_entity_poly.type
_entity_poly.pdbx_seq_one_letter_code
_entity_poly.pdbx_strand_id
1 'polypeptide(L)'
;MFSRPFNTTAIRAFQTNVSAQIAKKSGTNTLRKTLLKEQSPRRPPAVYALYLKSIMPSVRSEHPNATFVELSRLANNKWKSMSDHQKKPYYDESHRLFKEYHSARAEIEKTLPPKRPSTGFILFCNDVRPHVAAEHPLLKTTDIVRLLGEKWKALPFDKKNRYLDLAARNREQWKLRNGFLS
;
A
#
# COMPACT_ATOMS: atom_id res chain seq x y z
N MET A 1 6.91 5.00 -28.53
CA MET A 1 5.99 6.13 -28.36
C MET A 1 6.24 6.80 -27.01
N PHE A 2 6.89 7.97 -27.08
CA PHE A 2 7.10 9.03 -26.09
C PHE A 2 6.71 8.77 -24.62
N SER A 3 7.72 8.45 -23.79
CA SER A 3 7.64 8.65 -22.34
C SER A 3 7.62 10.17 -22.10
N ARG A 4 6.47 10.71 -21.68
CA ARG A 4 6.36 12.14 -21.36
C ARG A 4 7.27 12.43 -20.16
N PRO A 5 8.15 13.45 -20.23
CA PRO A 5 8.96 13.83 -19.07
C PRO A 5 8.03 14.26 -17.93
N PHE A 6 8.30 13.74 -16.73
CA PHE A 6 7.60 14.14 -15.51
C PHE A 6 7.89 15.63 -15.25
N ASN A 7 6.92 16.50 -15.52
CA ASN A 7 7.01 17.92 -15.19
C ASN A 7 6.91 18.09 -13.66
N THR A 8 8.06 18.08 -13.00
CA THR A 8 8.21 18.14 -11.54
C THR A 8 7.77 19.47 -10.93
N THR A 9 7.84 20.56 -11.68
CA THR A 9 7.53 21.92 -11.20
C THR A 9 6.02 22.14 -11.07
N ALA A 10 5.23 21.71 -12.05
CA ALA A 10 3.76 21.78 -11.98
C ALA A 10 3.19 20.85 -10.90
N ILE A 11 3.81 19.67 -10.73
CA ILE A 11 3.48 18.73 -9.67
C ILE A 11 3.73 19.36 -8.29
N ARG A 12 4.86 20.05 -8.08
CA ARG A 12 5.17 20.71 -6.79
C ARG A 12 4.18 21.83 -6.44
N ALA A 13 3.79 22.67 -7.39
CA ALA A 13 2.85 23.77 -7.13
C ALA A 13 1.41 23.30 -6.84
N PHE A 14 0.97 22.21 -7.49
CA PHE A 14 -0.32 21.57 -7.17
C PHE A 14 -0.25 20.84 -5.81
N GLN A 15 0.88 20.19 -5.52
CA GLN A 15 1.13 19.53 -4.24
C GLN A 15 1.05 20.51 -3.07
N THR A 16 1.64 21.70 -3.16
CA THR A 16 1.64 22.67 -2.03
C THR A 16 0.23 23.16 -1.71
N ASN A 17 -0.58 23.46 -2.71
CA ASN A 17 -1.93 23.99 -2.52
C ASN A 17 -2.91 22.92 -2.00
N VAL A 18 -2.88 21.70 -2.56
CA VAL A 18 -3.65 20.55 -2.08
C VAL A 18 -3.20 20.13 -0.67
N SER A 19 -1.89 20.19 -0.39
CA SER A 19 -1.36 19.84 0.93
C SER A 19 -1.80 20.82 2.02
N ALA A 20 -1.81 22.12 1.73
CA ALA A 20 -2.27 23.14 2.67
C ALA A 20 -3.76 23.03 2.97
N GLN A 21 -4.60 22.75 1.95
CA GLN A 21 -6.05 22.60 2.14
C GLN A 21 -6.43 21.33 2.91
N ILE A 22 -5.76 20.20 2.64
CA ILE A 22 -6.03 18.93 3.33
C ILE A 22 -5.44 18.92 4.75
N ALA A 23 -4.26 19.50 4.97
CA ALA A 23 -3.67 19.60 6.31
C ALA A 23 -4.57 20.38 7.28
N LYS A 24 -5.22 21.45 6.81
CA LYS A 24 -6.17 22.26 7.58
C LYS A 24 -7.45 21.50 7.98
N LYS A 25 -7.85 20.44 7.25
CA LYS A 25 -9.13 19.73 7.46
C LYS A 25 -9.01 18.30 8.00
N SER A 26 -7.89 17.58 7.81
CA SER A 26 -7.91 16.10 8.00
C SER A 26 -6.64 15.46 8.58
N GLY A 27 -5.65 16.23 9.03
CA GLY A 27 -4.44 15.68 9.69
C GLY A 27 -3.45 14.98 8.74
N THR A 28 -2.22 14.78 9.22
CA THR A 28 -1.07 14.37 8.38
C THR A 28 -1.23 12.99 7.73
N ASN A 29 -1.95 12.06 8.37
CA ASN A 29 -2.20 10.73 7.80
C ASN A 29 -3.15 10.79 6.59
N THR A 30 -4.17 11.64 6.62
CA THR A 30 -5.09 11.78 5.48
C THR A 30 -4.40 12.44 4.31
N LEU A 31 -3.61 13.50 4.58
CA LEU A 31 -2.78 14.13 3.56
C LEU A 31 -1.85 13.11 2.89
N ARG A 32 -1.13 12.29 3.67
CA ARG A 32 -0.26 11.24 3.15
C ARG A 32 -1.01 10.26 2.25
N LYS A 33 -2.19 9.77 2.68
CA LYS A 33 -3.01 8.85 1.89
C LYS A 33 -3.46 9.46 0.56
N THR A 34 -3.90 10.71 0.58
CA THR A 34 -4.34 11.41 -0.63
C THR A 34 -3.18 11.63 -1.60
N LEU A 35 -2.06 12.19 -1.13
CA LEU A 35 -0.89 12.41 -1.98
C LEU A 35 -0.38 11.09 -2.60
N LEU A 36 -0.34 10.01 -1.81
CA LEU A 36 0.05 8.71 -2.32
C LEU A 36 -0.94 8.21 -3.38
N LYS A 37 -2.24 8.42 -3.22
CA LYS A 37 -3.26 8.04 -4.21
C LYS A 37 -3.12 8.82 -5.51
N GLU A 38 -2.94 10.13 -5.43
CA GLU A 38 -2.89 11.03 -6.60
C GLU A 38 -1.56 10.90 -7.37
N GLN A 39 -0.45 10.67 -6.67
CA GLN A 39 0.88 10.66 -7.30
C GLN A 39 1.36 9.26 -7.69
N SER A 40 0.88 8.20 -7.02
CA SER A 40 1.34 6.86 -7.34
C SER A 40 0.94 6.47 -8.76
N PRO A 41 1.82 5.79 -9.52
CA PRO A 41 1.39 5.17 -10.76
C PRO A 41 0.22 4.22 -10.49
N ARG A 42 -0.61 3.98 -11.51
CA ARG A 42 -1.68 2.98 -11.38
C ARG A 42 -1.07 1.61 -11.14
N ARG A 43 -1.79 0.79 -10.38
CA ARG A 43 -1.40 -0.60 -10.15
C ARG A 43 -1.29 -1.32 -11.50
N PRO A 44 -0.17 -2.00 -11.79
CA PRO A 44 0.01 -2.70 -13.04
C PRO A 44 -0.94 -3.92 -13.13
N PRO A 45 -1.24 -4.37 -14.35
CA PRO A 45 -2.07 -5.56 -14.56
C PRO A 45 -1.41 -6.82 -14.00
N ALA A 46 -2.24 -7.69 -13.43
CA ALA A 46 -1.84 -9.04 -13.06
C ALA A 46 -1.53 -9.89 -14.31
N VAL A 47 -0.81 -11.00 -14.13
CA VAL A 47 -0.38 -11.93 -15.18
C VAL A 47 -1.48 -12.24 -16.20
N TYR A 48 -2.66 -12.65 -15.74
CA TYR A 48 -3.77 -13.01 -16.63
C TYR A 48 -4.35 -11.81 -17.38
N ALA A 49 -4.34 -10.61 -16.78
CA ALA A 49 -4.80 -9.40 -17.47
C ALA A 49 -3.84 -8.97 -18.59
N LEU A 50 -2.53 -9.19 -18.43
CA LEU A 50 -1.55 -9.01 -19.52
C LEU A 50 -1.81 -9.99 -20.67
N TYR A 51 -2.10 -11.24 -20.34
CA TYR A 51 -2.48 -12.24 -21.33
C TYR A 51 -3.79 -11.89 -22.05
N LEU A 52 -4.83 -11.49 -21.32
CA LEU A 52 -6.08 -11.07 -21.94
C LEU A 52 -5.86 -9.88 -22.87
N LYS A 53 -5.03 -8.91 -22.47
CA LYS A 53 -4.68 -7.77 -23.32
C LYS A 53 -4.00 -8.18 -24.61
N SER A 54 -3.14 -9.21 -24.60
CA SER A 54 -2.45 -9.67 -25.81
C SER A 54 -3.35 -10.51 -26.72
N ILE A 55 -4.24 -11.34 -26.15
CA ILE A 55 -5.01 -12.33 -26.92
C ILE A 55 -6.40 -11.84 -27.35
N MET A 56 -7.03 -10.93 -26.59
CA MET A 56 -8.40 -10.49 -26.86
C MET A 56 -8.61 -9.85 -28.25
N PRO A 57 -7.67 -9.07 -28.81
CA PRO A 57 -7.81 -8.58 -30.19
C PRO A 57 -7.92 -9.71 -31.22
N SER A 58 -7.07 -10.74 -31.10
CA SER A 58 -7.09 -11.90 -31.99
C SER A 58 -8.37 -12.73 -31.83
N VAL A 59 -8.76 -13.02 -30.58
CA VAL A 59 -9.97 -13.82 -30.29
C VAL A 59 -11.23 -13.10 -30.77
N ARG A 60 -11.30 -11.76 -30.65
CA ARG A 60 -12.40 -10.97 -31.20
C ARG A 60 -12.42 -10.99 -32.73
N SER A 61 -11.27 -10.96 -33.38
CA SER A 61 -11.20 -11.02 -34.85
C SER A 61 -11.61 -12.39 -35.39
N GLU A 62 -11.26 -13.47 -34.70
CA GLU A 62 -11.66 -14.84 -35.04
C GLU A 62 -13.14 -15.10 -34.75
N HIS A 63 -13.70 -14.41 -33.76
CA HIS A 63 -15.10 -14.55 -33.35
C HIS A 63 -15.81 -13.19 -33.28
N PRO A 64 -16.02 -12.51 -34.43
CA PRO A 64 -16.54 -11.14 -34.46
C PRO A 64 -17.97 -11.02 -33.92
N ASN A 65 -18.75 -12.09 -34.00
CA ASN A 65 -20.14 -12.15 -33.53
C ASN A 65 -20.27 -12.69 -32.10
N ALA A 66 -19.18 -13.14 -31.48
CA ALA A 66 -19.21 -13.69 -30.14
C ALA A 66 -19.33 -12.57 -29.09
N THR A 67 -20.11 -12.84 -28.06
CA THR A 67 -20.27 -11.98 -26.90
C THR A 67 -18.98 -11.92 -26.09
N PHE A 68 -18.80 -10.85 -25.31
CA PHE A 68 -17.65 -10.73 -24.41
C PHE A 68 -17.48 -11.93 -23.47
N VAL A 69 -18.58 -12.51 -23.00
CA VAL A 69 -18.57 -13.68 -22.10
C VAL A 69 -17.99 -14.89 -22.82
N GLU A 70 -18.36 -15.12 -24.08
CA GLU A 70 -17.82 -16.21 -24.90
C GLU A 70 -16.33 -16.01 -25.21
N LEU A 71 -15.94 -14.80 -25.61
CA LEU A 71 -14.53 -14.45 -25.84
C LEU A 71 -13.69 -14.67 -24.57
N SER A 72 -14.22 -14.31 -23.40
CA SER A 72 -13.54 -14.52 -22.11
C SER A 72 -13.39 -16.00 -21.77
N ARG A 73 -14.42 -16.83 -22.02
CA ARG A 73 -14.32 -18.29 -21.84
C ARG A 73 -13.27 -18.91 -22.76
N LEU A 74 -13.25 -18.52 -24.04
CA LEU A 74 -12.25 -18.99 -25.01
C LEU A 74 -10.82 -18.64 -24.58
N ALA A 75 -10.58 -17.38 -24.20
CA ALA A 75 -9.28 -16.95 -23.69
C ALA A 75 -8.88 -17.70 -22.40
N ASN A 76 -9.82 -17.94 -21.48
CA ASN A 76 -9.55 -18.72 -20.27
C ASN A 76 -9.18 -20.19 -20.59
N ASN A 77 -9.88 -20.84 -21.51
CA ASN A 77 -9.58 -22.21 -21.92
C ASN A 77 -8.20 -22.30 -22.59
N LYS A 78 -7.86 -21.33 -23.44
CA LYS A 78 -6.53 -21.21 -24.04
C LYS A 78 -5.45 -21.02 -22.98
N TRP A 79 -5.65 -20.12 -22.01
CA TRP A 79 -4.73 -19.93 -20.89
C TRP A 79 -4.50 -21.21 -20.08
N LYS A 80 -5.56 -21.96 -19.76
CA LYS A 80 -5.45 -23.24 -19.03
C LYS A 80 -4.63 -24.28 -19.79
N SER A 81 -4.75 -24.29 -21.12
CA SER A 81 -4.07 -25.24 -22.00
C SER A 81 -2.63 -24.83 -22.37
N MET A 82 -2.19 -23.61 -22.02
CA MET A 82 -0.82 -23.16 -22.26
C MET A 82 0.16 -23.82 -21.30
N SER A 83 1.35 -24.17 -21.82
CA SER A 83 2.49 -24.61 -21.03
C SER A 83 3.06 -23.49 -20.16
N ASP A 84 3.81 -23.85 -19.12
CA ASP A 84 4.50 -22.88 -18.27
C ASP A 84 5.47 -22.02 -19.06
N HIS A 85 6.14 -22.58 -20.07
CA HIS A 85 7.00 -21.83 -20.99
C HIS A 85 6.23 -20.73 -21.75
N GLN A 86 5.03 -21.03 -22.23
CA GLN A 86 4.18 -20.05 -22.91
C GLN A 86 3.59 -19.00 -21.96
N LYS A 87 3.38 -19.35 -20.69
CA LYS A 87 2.90 -18.42 -19.65
C LYS A 87 4.03 -17.56 -19.08
N LYS A 88 5.27 -18.06 -19.06
CA LYS A 88 6.44 -17.42 -18.43
C LYS A 88 6.64 -15.95 -18.82
N PRO A 89 6.54 -15.54 -20.10
CA PRO A 89 6.69 -14.13 -20.47
C PRO A 89 5.67 -13.20 -19.77
N TYR A 90 4.45 -13.67 -19.53
CA TYR A 90 3.42 -12.90 -18.83
C TYR A 90 3.71 -12.80 -17.32
N TYR A 91 4.28 -13.86 -16.72
CA TYR A 91 4.73 -13.84 -15.34
C TYR A 91 5.90 -12.88 -15.15
N ASP A 92 6.93 -12.98 -16.00
CA ASP A 92 8.11 -12.14 -15.97
C ASP A 92 7.74 -10.66 -16.17
N GLU A 93 6.89 -10.36 -17.15
CA GLU A 93 6.42 -9.01 -17.41
C GLU A 93 5.57 -8.46 -16.27
N SER A 94 4.65 -9.25 -15.70
CA SER A 94 3.87 -8.81 -14.53
C SER A 94 4.80 -8.53 -13.36
N HIS A 95 5.78 -9.41 -13.10
CA HIS A 95 6.76 -9.22 -12.03
C HIS A 95 7.58 -7.94 -12.22
N ARG A 96 8.07 -7.69 -13.44
CA ARG A 96 8.81 -6.48 -13.81
C ARG A 96 7.97 -5.22 -13.57
N LEU A 97 6.74 -5.19 -14.09
CA LEU A 97 5.84 -4.05 -13.92
C LEU A 97 5.49 -3.80 -12.45
N PHE A 98 5.26 -4.86 -11.67
CA PHE A 98 5.05 -4.72 -10.23
C PHE A 98 6.30 -4.19 -9.53
N LYS A 99 7.50 -4.66 -9.88
CA LYS A 99 8.75 -4.14 -9.30
C LYS A 99 8.92 -2.64 -9.57
N GLU A 100 8.68 -2.19 -10.80
CA GLU A 100 8.70 -0.78 -11.18
C GLU A 100 7.67 0.04 -10.40
N TYR A 101 6.43 -0.47 -10.30
CA TYR A 101 5.36 0.15 -9.52
C TYR A 101 5.74 0.32 -8.05
N HIS A 102 6.28 -0.72 -7.40
CA HIS A 102 6.68 -0.65 -5.99
C HIS A 102 7.85 0.32 -5.80
N SER A 103 8.81 0.34 -6.71
CA SER A 103 9.93 1.29 -6.69
C SER A 103 9.44 2.74 -6.81
N ALA A 104 8.58 3.03 -7.79
CA ALA A 104 8.01 4.35 -7.97
C ALA A 104 7.17 4.80 -6.77
N ARG A 105 6.36 3.89 -6.18
CA ARG A 105 5.62 4.19 -4.95
C ARG A 105 6.52 4.43 -3.75
N ALA A 106 7.61 3.68 -3.61
CA ALA A 106 8.58 3.89 -2.54
C ALA A 106 9.26 5.26 -2.65
N GLU A 107 9.58 5.72 -3.87
CA GLU A 107 10.16 7.03 -4.09
C GLU A 107 9.19 8.16 -3.73
N ILE A 108 7.92 8.03 -4.13
CA ILE A 108 6.87 8.96 -3.70
C ILE A 108 6.74 8.91 -2.18
N GLU A 109 6.77 7.73 -1.56
CA GLU A 109 6.60 7.57 -0.12
C GLU A 109 7.65 8.32 0.72
N LYS A 110 8.86 8.55 0.17
CA LYS A 110 9.93 9.36 0.76
C LYS A 110 9.65 10.86 0.74
N THR A 111 8.91 11.35 -0.25
CA THR A 111 8.58 12.79 -0.38
C THR A 111 7.35 13.19 0.43
N LEU A 112 6.60 12.21 0.91
CA LEU A 112 5.40 12.44 1.69
C LEU A 112 5.69 12.95 3.11
N PRO A 113 4.75 13.71 3.71
CA PRO A 113 4.87 14.12 5.10
C PRO A 113 5.15 12.93 6.03
N PRO A 114 5.99 13.12 7.06
CA PRO A 114 6.43 12.06 7.94
C PRO A 114 5.25 11.39 8.64
N LYS A 115 5.31 10.06 8.82
CA LYS A 115 4.31 9.32 9.59
C LYS A 115 4.34 9.79 11.04
N ARG A 116 3.17 9.86 11.68
CA ARG A 116 3.08 10.13 13.12
C ARG A 116 3.73 8.99 13.90
N PRO A 117 4.38 9.28 15.04
CA PRO A 117 4.92 8.24 15.89
C PRO A 117 3.81 7.38 16.48
N SER A 118 4.17 6.14 16.81
CA SER A 118 3.28 5.17 17.44
C SER A 118 2.71 5.70 18.76
N THR A 119 1.46 5.34 19.04
CA THR A 119 0.83 5.61 20.33
C THR A 119 1.32 4.63 21.40
N GLY A 120 1.07 4.92 22.69
CA GLY A 120 1.50 4.04 23.79
C GLY A 120 1.02 2.60 23.63
N PHE A 121 -0.23 2.40 23.22
CA PHE A 121 -0.75 1.05 22.94
C PHE A 121 -0.01 0.35 21.80
N ILE A 122 0.35 1.05 20.73
CA ILE A 122 1.10 0.45 19.61
C ILE A 122 2.54 0.13 20.02
N LEU A 123 3.16 0.96 20.85
CA LEU A 123 4.47 0.65 21.43
C LEU A 123 4.40 -0.62 22.29
N PHE A 124 3.39 -0.73 23.16
CA PHE A 124 3.12 -1.96 23.91
C PHE A 124 2.89 -3.18 23.00
N CYS A 125 2.10 -3.02 21.94
CA CYS A 125 1.87 -4.11 20.98
C CYS A 125 3.17 -4.53 20.30
N ASN A 126 4.05 -3.61 19.94
CA ASN A 126 5.32 -3.94 19.30
C ASN A 126 6.23 -4.79 20.20
N ASP A 127 6.23 -4.52 21.51
CA ASP A 127 7.03 -5.27 22.49
C ASP A 127 6.42 -6.65 22.80
N VAL A 128 5.10 -6.71 22.97
CA VAL A 128 4.42 -7.89 23.52
C VAL A 128 3.91 -8.84 22.44
N ARG A 129 3.59 -8.34 21.23
CA ARG A 129 3.07 -9.17 20.13
C ARG A 129 3.98 -10.33 19.74
N PRO A 130 5.32 -10.20 19.63
CA PRO A 130 6.19 -11.32 19.29
C PRO A 130 6.09 -12.48 20.29
N HIS A 131 6.04 -12.17 21.58
CA HIS A 131 5.90 -13.16 22.66
C HIS A 131 4.54 -13.87 22.59
N VAL A 132 3.45 -13.11 22.48
CA VAL A 132 2.10 -13.68 22.38
C VAL A 132 1.91 -14.49 21.11
N ALA A 133 2.53 -14.09 19.99
CA ALA A 133 2.49 -14.84 18.75
C ALA A 133 3.28 -16.16 18.83
N ALA A 134 4.39 -16.18 19.59
CA ALA A 134 5.15 -17.39 19.85
C ALA A 134 4.41 -18.37 20.78
N GLU A 135 3.69 -17.86 21.78
CA GLU A 135 2.83 -18.67 22.66
C GLU A 135 1.59 -19.20 21.94
N HIS A 136 1.11 -18.48 20.92
CA HIS A 136 -0.10 -18.82 20.18
C HIS A 136 0.12 -18.85 18.66
N PRO A 137 0.96 -19.77 18.13
CA PRO A 137 1.34 -19.79 16.72
C PRO A 137 0.17 -20.12 15.78
N LEU A 138 -0.88 -20.76 16.30
CA LEU A 138 -2.09 -21.12 15.53
C LEU A 138 -3.12 -19.98 15.49
N LEU A 139 -2.98 -18.96 16.35
CA LEU A 139 -3.92 -17.85 16.36
C LEU A 139 -3.66 -16.90 15.19
N LYS A 140 -4.76 -16.41 14.62
CA LYS A 140 -4.68 -15.36 13.62
C LYS A 140 -4.20 -14.07 14.27
N THR A 141 -3.49 -13.25 13.49
CA THR A 141 -3.03 -11.93 13.96
C THR A 141 -4.16 -11.07 14.54
N THR A 142 -5.38 -11.19 14.01
CA THR A 142 -6.56 -10.49 14.52
C THR A 142 -6.88 -10.86 15.96
N ASP A 143 -6.83 -12.15 16.30
CA ASP A 143 -7.07 -12.65 17.65
C ASP A 143 -5.95 -12.28 18.61
N ILE A 144 -4.69 -12.32 18.13
CA ILE A 144 -3.54 -11.85 18.89
C ILE A 144 -3.69 -10.36 19.24
N VAL A 145 -4.10 -9.51 18.29
CA VAL A 145 -4.32 -8.07 18.55
C VAL A 145 -5.46 -7.83 19.54
N ARG A 146 -6.54 -8.64 19.48
CA ARG A 146 -7.63 -8.58 20.46
C ARG A 146 -7.13 -8.91 21.87
N LEU A 147 -6.38 -10.01 22.02
CA LEU A 147 -5.76 -10.41 23.28
C LEU A 147 -4.79 -9.33 23.82
N LEU A 148 -4.01 -8.70 22.96
CA LEU A 148 -3.15 -7.57 23.34
C LEU A 148 -3.98 -6.37 23.84
N GLY A 149 -5.15 -6.11 23.23
CA GLY A 149 -6.09 -5.09 23.70
C GLY A 149 -6.59 -5.35 25.12
N GLU A 150 -6.91 -6.61 25.45
CA GLU A 150 -7.29 -7.03 26.80
C GLU A 150 -6.12 -6.89 27.78
N LYS A 151 -4.92 -7.37 27.41
CA LYS A 151 -3.70 -7.22 28.20
C LYS A 151 -3.35 -5.76 28.48
N TRP A 152 -3.56 -4.85 27.51
CA TRP A 152 -3.36 -3.41 27.70
C TRP A 152 -4.37 -2.76 28.66
N LYS A 153 -5.62 -3.24 28.66
CA LYS A 153 -6.65 -2.79 29.60
C LYS A 153 -6.34 -3.25 31.03
N ALA A 154 -5.86 -4.47 31.19
CA ALA A 154 -5.47 -5.06 32.47
C ALA A 154 -4.07 -4.63 32.96
N LEU A 155 -3.31 -3.88 32.14
CA LEU A 155 -1.96 -3.48 32.48
C LEU A 155 -1.95 -2.50 33.67
N PRO A 156 -1.14 -2.72 34.72
CA PRO A 156 -1.00 -1.80 35.85
C PRO A 156 -0.66 -0.39 35.38
N PHE A 157 -1.14 0.62 36.12
CA PHE A 157 -0.99 2.03 35.76
C PHE A 157 0.47 2.39 35.48
N ASP A 158 1.41 2.00 36.34
CA ASP A 158 2.83 2.35 36.18
C ASP A 158 3.42 1.81 34.87
N LYS A 159 3.14 0.55 34.56
CA LYS A 159 3.61 -0.09 33.31
C LYS A 159 2.97 0.56 32.09
N LYS A 160 1.68 0.90 32.18
CA LYS A 160 0.95 1.59 31.12
C LYS A 160 1.48 3.01 30.91
N ASN A 161 1.78 3.72 31.99
CA ASN A 161 2.26 5.10 31.97
C ASN A 161 3.62 5.21 31.27
N ARG A 162 4.53 4.24 31.49
CA ARG A 162 5.82 4.17 30.77
C ARG A 162 5.65 4.24 29.24
N TYR A 163 4.65 3.55 28.69
CA TYR A 163 4.36 3.58 27.25
C TYR A 163 3.70 4.88 26.80
N LEU A 164 2.84 5.47 27.63
CA LEU A 164 2.20 6.75 27.35
C LEU A 164 3.22 7.89 27.35
N ASP A 165 4.11 7.94 28.33
CA ASP A 165 5.20 8.92 28.43
C ASP A 165 6.17 8.79 27.26
N LEU A 166 6.55 7.56 26.90
CA LEU A 166 7.38 7.32 25.72
C LEU A 166 6.69 7.79 24.42
N ALA A 167 5.39 7.54 24.27
CA ALA A 167 4.64 8.02 23.11
C ALA A 167 4.51 9.56 23.09
N ALA A 168 4.36 10.20 24.25
CA ALA A 168 4.32 11.65 24.38
C ALA A 168 5.67 12.27 23.95
N ARG A 169 6.78 11.78 24.50
CA ARG A 169 8.13 12.22 24.12
C ARG A 169 8.41 12.00 22.63
N ASN A 170 8.07 10.83 22.10
CA ASN A 170 8.23 10.55 20.66
C ASN A 170 7.42 11.51 19.79
N ARG A 171 6.22 11.90 20.23
CA ARG A 171 5.38 12.89 19.55
C ARG A 171 5.98 14.28 19.58
N GLU A 172 6.51 14.72 20.70
CA GLU A 172 7.17 16.02 20.84
C GLU A 172 8.43 16.11 19.97
N GLN A 173 9.31 15.11 20.07
CA GLN A 173 10.50 15.01 19.23
C GLN A 173 10.15 15.01 17.74
N TRP A 174 9.09 14.29 17.37
CA TRP A 174 8.58 14.31 16.01
C TRP A 174 8.04 15.68 15.58
N LYS A 175 7.36 16.43 16.47
CA LYS A 175 6.88 17.78 16.15
C LYS A 175 8.06 18.74 15.94
N LEU A 176 9.06 18.70 16.82
CA LEU A 176 10.26 19.52 16.75
C LEU A 176 11.06 19.26 15.47
N ARG A 177 11.36 17.98 15.18
CA ARG A 177 12.13 17.58 13.99
C ARG A 177 11.47 18.00 12.68
N ASN A 178 10.15 18.09 12.64
CA ASN A 178 9.39 18.31 11.42
C ASN A 178 8.68 19.68 11.38
N GLY A 179 9.03 20.62 12.26
CA GLY A 179 8.55 21.99 12.21
C GLY A 179 7.04 22.17 12.43
N PHE A 180 6.40 21.27 13.17
CA PHE A 180 4.95 21.35 13.46
C PHE A 180 4.60 22.23 14.69
N LEU A 181 5.59 22.94 15.25
CA LEU A 181 5.42 23.94 16.29
C LEU A 181 5.98 25.26 15.76
N SER A 182 5.07 26.14 15.35
CA SER A 182 5.25 27.59 15.25
C SER A 182 4.07 28.22 15.96
#